data_AF-A0A840W383-F1
#
_entry.id   AF-A0A840W383-F1
#
_cell.length_a   1.000
_cell.length_b   1.000
_cell.length_c   1.000
_cell.angle_alpha   90.00
_cell.angle_beta   90.00
_cell.angle_gamma   90.00
#
_symmetry.space_group_name_H-M   'P 1'
#
loop_
_entity.id
_entity.type
_entity.pdbx_description
1 polymer ?
#
loop_
_entity_poly.entity_id
_entity_poly.type
_entity_poly.pdbx_seq_one_letter_code
_entity_poly.pdbx_strand_id
1 'polypeptide(L)' 'MSRHTEMDKDAAARIQSAAAREPDSSSARSGFDARAQSAADRRQHEQGEDDHEEAPPRRAADC' A
#
# COMPACT_ATOMS: atom_id res chain seq x y z
N MET A 1 -12.28 14.38 7.95
CA MET A 1 -11.13 13.87 7.17
C MET A 1 -10.73 12.52 7.73
N SER A 2 -11.32 11.44 7.21
CA SER A 2 -10.88 10.09 7.56
C SER A 2 -9.47 9.92 7.01
N ARG A 3 -8.47 9.89 7.89
CA ARG A 3 -7.11 9.46 7.53
C ARG A 3 -7.18 7.96 7.27
N HIS A 4 -7.71 7.57 6.12
CA HIS A 4 -7.57 6.21 5.61
C HIS A 4 -6.09 6.06 5.26
N THR A 5 -5.29 5.66 6.24
CA THR A 5 -3.94 5.20 6.00
C THR A 5 -4.07 3.85 5.30
N GLU A 6 -3.80 3.88 4.00
CA GLU A 6 -3.80 2.74 3.13
C GLU A 6 -2.67 1.76 3.53
N MET A 7 -2.84 0.47 3.23
CA MET A 7 -1.90 -0.56 3.66
C MET A 7 -0.76 -0.70 2.64
N ASP A 8 0.36 -0.04 2.89
CA ASP A 8 1.55 -0.11 2.03
C ASP A 8 2.54 -1.21 2.45
N LYS A 9 3.52 -1.52 1.59
CA LYS A 9 4.55 -2.53 1.90
C LYS A 9 5.37 -2.21 3.14
N ASP A 10 5.72 -0.95 3.35
CA ASP A 10 6.40 -0.50 4.57
C ASP A 10 5.54 -0.71 5.82
N ALA A 11 4.23 -0.47 5.73
CA ALA A 11 3.31 -0.73 6.82
C ALA A 11 3.20 -2.24 7.11
N ALA A 12 3.07 -3.07 6.07
CA ALA A 12 3.05 -4.52 6.20
C ALA A 12 4.36 -5.06 6.80
N ALA A 13 5.52 -4.53 6.41
CA ALA A 13 6.82 -4.93 6.96
C ALA A 13 6.95 -4.59 8.46
N ARG A 14 6.40 -3.45 8.90
CA ARG A 14 6.34 -3.09 10.33
C ARG A 14 5.45 -4.04 11.12
N ILE A 15 4.30 -4.43 10.55
CA ILE A 15 3.39 -5.40 11.18
C ILE A 15 4.05 -6.77 11.31
N GLN A 16 4.71 -7.25 10.24
CA GLN A 16 5.49 -8.49 10.26
C GLN A 16 6.59 -8.44 11.33
N SER A 17 7.34 -7.33 11.41
CA SER A 17 8.37 -7.13 12.42
C SER A 17 7.80 -7.12 13.84
N ALA A 18 6.63 -6.52 14.06
CA ALA A 18 5.96 -6.53 15.36
C ALA A 18 5.48 -7.93 15.75
N ALA A 19 4.90 -8.68 14.81
CA ALA A 19 4.49 -10.07 15.04
C ALA A 19 5.68 -10.98 15.37
N ALA A 20 6.83 -10.78 14.73
CA ALA A 20 8.05 -11.52 15.04
C ALA A 20 8.64 -11.17 16.42
N ARG A 21 8.50 -9.92 16.88
CA ARG A 21 8.95 -9.48 18.21
C ARG A 21 8.03 -9.96 19.32
N GLU A 22 6.72 -9.99 19.07
CA GLU A 22 5.70 -10.40 20.04
C GLU A 22 4.77 -11.48 19.45
N PRO A 23 5.26 -12.73 19.35
CA PRO A 23 4.50 -13.82 18.74
C PRO A 23 3.24 -14.21 19.54
N ASP A 24 3.21 -13.92 20.84
CA ASP A 24 2.06 -14.18 21.71
C ASP A 24 0.97 -13.09 21.66
N SER A 25 1.21 -11.99 20.94
CA SER A 25 0.23 -10.92 20.78
C SER A 25 -1.01 -11.40 20.02
N SER A 26 -2.18 -10.84 20.36
CA SER A 26 -3.45 -11.19 19.70
C SER A 26 -3.40 -10.97 18.17
N SER A 27 -2.69 -9.93 17.72
CA SER A 27 -2.46 -9.62 16.31
C SER A 27 -1.60 -10.67 15.59
N ALA A 28 -0.53 -11.16 16.23
CA ALA A 28 0.31 -12.21 15.66
C ALA A 28 -0.45 -13.54 15.60
N ARG A 29 -1.19 -13.89 16.66
CA ARG A 29 -1.97 -15.14 16.73
C ARG A 29 -3.17 -15.19 15.79
N SER A 30 -3.72 -14.04 15.41
CA SER A 30 -4.85 -13.95 14.48
C SER A 30 -4.44 -13.98 13.00
N GLY A 31 -3.14 -13.97 12.68
CA GLY A 31 -2.64 -13.92 11.30
C GLY A 31 -2.90 -12.57 10.62
N PHE A 32 -2.98 -11.49 11.42
CA PHE A 32 -3.21 -10.13 10.90
C PHE A 32 -2.08 -9.70 9.94
N ASP A 33 -0.86 -10.13 10.22
CA ASP A 33 0.34 -9.88 9.44
C ASP A 33 0.24 -10.44 8.01
N ALA A 34 -0.33 -11.63 7.83
CA ALA A 34 -0.59 -12.22 6.51
C ALA A 34 -1.66 -11.44 5.73
N ARG A 35 -2.70 -10.96 6.42
CA ARG A 35 -3.74 -10.11 5.82
C ARG A 35 -3.17 -8.75 5.41
N ALA A 36 -2.28 -8.18 6.23
CA ALA A 36 -1.60 -6.92 5.93
C ALA A 36 -0.72 -7.04 4.67
N GLN A 37 0.07 -8.11 4.54
CA GLN A 37 0.83 -8.36 3.32
C GLN A 37 -0.07 -8.52 2.09
N SER A 38 -1.11 -9.34 2.19
CA SER A 38 -2.06 -9.54 1.09
C SER A 38 -2.78 -8.26 0.66
N ALA A 39 -2.96 -7.30 1.57
CA ALA A 39 -3.52 -5.98 1.24
C ALA A 39 -2.48 -5.07 0.57
N ALA A 40 -1.22 -5.11 1.01
CA ALA A 40 -0.13 -4.38 0.38
C ALA A 40 0.18 -4.89 -1.04
N ASP A 41 0.14 -6.21 -1.26
CA ASP A 41 0.36 -6.80 -2.57
C ASP A 41 -0.76 -6.47 -3.56
N ARG A 42 -2.02 -6.45 -3.09
CA ARG A 42 -3.16 -5.97 -3.90
C ARG A 42 -2.99 -4.51 -4.31
N ARG A 43 -2.55 -3.67 -3.38
CA ARG A 43 -2.30 -2.25 -3.67
C ARG A 43 -1.14 -2.01 -4.62
N GLN A 44 -0.10 -2.84 -4.62
CA GLN A 44 0.93 -2.70 -5.64
C GLN A 44 0.42 -2.98 -7.05
N HIS A 45 -0.60 -3.83 -7.17
CA HIS A 45 -1.24 -4.07 -8.45
C HIS A 45 -2.10 -2.86 -8.88
N GLU A 46 -2.74 -2.17 -7.93
CA GLU A 46 -3.61 -1.01 -8.17
C GLU A 46 -2.81 0.30 -8.34
N GLN A 47 -1.75 0.53 -7.57
CA GLN A 47 -0.89 1.72 -7.64
C GLN A 47 0.07 1.73 -8.85
N GLY A 48 0.05 0.67 -9.67
CA GLY A 48 0.77 0.63 -10.95
C GLY A 48 0.06 1.41 -12.08
N GLU A 49 -1.15 1.91 -11.84
CA GLU A 49 -1.97 2.63 -12.84
C GLU A 49 -2.01 4.15 -12.63
N ASP A 50 -1.27 4.69 -11.66
CA ASP A 50 -1.28 6.13 -11.31
C ASP A 50 0.00 6.88 -11.74
N ASP A 51 0.85 6.31 -12.61
CA ASP A 51 2.06 6.98 -13.15
C ASP A 51 1.99 7.23 -14.68
N HIS A 52 0.79 7.34 -15.24
CA HIS A 52 0.58 7.81 -16.61
C HIS A 52 -0.49 8.90 -16.69
N GLU A 53 -0.13 10.12 -16.31
CA GLU A 53 -0.55 11.29 -17.08
C GLU A 53 0.62 12.28 -17.21
N GLU A 54 1.61 11.86 -18.00
CA GLU A 54 2.29 12.78 -18.91
C GLU A 54 1.20 13.44 -19.76
N ALA A 55 0.69 14.58 -19.30
CA ALA A 55 -0.15 15.41 -20.14
C ALA A 55 0.68 15.78 -21.38
N PRO A 56 0.22 15.43 -22.60
CA PRO A 56 1.00 15.58 -23.82
C PRO A 56 1.39 17.05 -24.06
N PRO A 57 2.50 17.33 -24.78
CA PRO A 57 2.91 18.70 -25.07
C PRO A 57 1.74 19.42 -25.74
N ARG A 58 1.33 20.54 -25.14
CA ARG A 58 0.27 21.42 -25.65
C ARG A 58 0.64 21.77 -27.08
N ARG A 59 0.00 21.07 -28.01
CA ARG A 59 0.23 21.16 -29.45
C ARG A 59 0.04 22.63 -29.83
N ALA A 60 1.04 23.18 -30.50
CA ALA A 60 1.00 24.52 -31.06
C ALA A 60 -0.18 24.70 -32.03
N ALA A 61 -0.54 25.98 -32.22
CA ALA A 61 -1.44 26.58 -33.21
C ALA A 61 -2.95 26.47 -32.94
N ASP A 62 -3.61 27.60 -32.69
CA ASP A 62 -4.32 28.35 -33.75
C ASP A 62 -4.95 29.66 -33.20
N CYS A 63 -5.02 30.68 -34.07
CA CYS A 63 -5.63 32.03 -33.98
C CYS A 63 -4.83 33.17 -33.31
#